data_AF-A0A7X2TQC3-F1
#
_entry.id   AF-A0A7X2TQC3-F1
#
_cell.length_a   1.000
_cell.length_b   1.000
_cell.length_c   1.000
_cell.angle_alpha   90.00
_cell.angle_beta   90.00
_cell.angle_gamma   90.00
#
_symmetry.space_group_name_H-M   'P 1'
#
loop_
_entity.id
_entity.type
_entity.pdbx_description
1 polymer ?
#
loop_
_entity_poly.entity_id
_entity_poly.type
_entity_poly.pdbx_seq_one_letter_code
_entity_poly.pdbx_strand_id
1 'polypeptide(L)' 'MMIHLKAARVNAGMTQEDVREFLLKNGYNTAISTISNWESEKTFPPVNIFKLLCRRYGLKMDDIFIPETLT' A
#
# COMPACT_ATOMS: atom_id res chain seq x y z
N MET A 1 -5.78 14.52 -7.06
CA MET A 1 -6.16 13.36 -7.89
C MET A 1 -6.05 12.15 -6.97
N MET A 2 -7.16 11.48 -6.66
CA MET A 2 -7.16 10.32 -5.79
C MET A 2 -6.84 9.06 -6.59
N ILE A 3 -5.89 8.24 -6.13
CA ILE A 3 -5.54 6.98 -6.79
C ILE A 3 -5.63 5.80 -5.81
N HIS A 4 -5.88 4.60 -6.33
CA HIS A 4 -5.88 3.37 -5.53
C HIS A 4 -4.45 2.94 -5.19
N LEU A 5 -4.28 2.17 -4.11
CA LEU A 5 -2.97 1.66 -3.67
C LEU A 5 -2.23 0.87 -4.76
N LYS A 6 -2.98 0.13 -5.59
CA LYS A 6 -2.44 -0.58 -6.75
C LYS A 6 -1.84 0.36 -7.79
N ALA A 7 -2.56 1.43 -8.11
CA ALA A 7 -2.11 2.44 -9.06
C ALA A 7 -0.87 3.18 -8.52
N ALA A 8 -0.87 3.52 -7.24
CA ALA A 8 0.28 4.09 -6.54
C ALA A 8 1.53 3.21 -6.69
N ARG A 9 1.40 1.90 -6.44
CA ARG A 9 2.49 0.94 -6.60
C ARG A 9 3.00 0.88 -8.05
N VAL A 10 2.10 0.75 -9.02
CA VAL A 10 2.46 0.65 -10.46
C VAL A 10 3.14 1.94 -10.94
N ASN A 11 2.65 3.11 -10.53
CA ASN A 11 3.27 4.40 -10.85
C ASN A 11 4.66 4.53 -10.23
N ALA A 12 4.91 3.88 -9.09
CA ALA A 12 6.23 3.79 -8.47
C ALA A 12 7.15 2.73 -9.12
N GLY A 13 6.68 2.02 -10.17
CA GLY A 13 7.45 1.00 -10.88
C GLY A 13 7.72 -0.27 -10.08
N MET A 14 6.91 -0.55 -9.05
CA MET A 14 7.13 -1.67 -8.14
C MET A 14 6.20 -2.86 -8.46
N THR A 15 6.71 -4.07 -8.34
CA THR A 15 5.90 -5.30 -8.23
C THR A 15 5.38 -5.48 -6.81
N GLN A 16 4.41 -6.37 -6.60
CA GLN A 16 3.96 -6.70 -5.24
C GLN A 16 5.08 -7.38 -4.42
N GLU A 17 6.01 -8.06 -5.10
CA GLU A 17 7.17 -8.67 -4.46
C GLU A 17 8.16 -7.62 -3.97
N ASP A 18 8.40 -6.56 -4.75
CA ASP A 18 9.22 -5.43 -4.31
C ASP A 18 8.63 -4.75 -3.07
N VAL A 19 7.29 -4.68 -2.99
CA VAL A 19 6.60 -4.15 -1.81
C VAL A 19 6.78 -5.09 -0.62
N ARG A 20 6.64 -6.41 -0.80
CA ARG A 20 6.90 -7.39 0.26
C ARG A 20 8.32 -7.26 0.80
N GLU A 21 9.31 -7.26 -0.09
CA GLU A 21 10.72 -7.13 0.28
C GLU A 21 11.02 -5.80 0.97
N PHE A 22 10.42 -4.71 0.50
CA PHE A 22 10.50 -3.41 1.16
C PHE A 22 9.92 -3.45 2.58
N LEU A 23 8.74 -4.04 2.76
CA LEU A 23 8.10 -4.17 4.07
C LEU A 23 8.92 -5.06 5.01
N LEU A 24 9.44 -6.18 4.52
CA LEU A 24 10.28 -7.10 5.28
C LEU A 24 11.55 -6.40 5.78
N LYS A 25 12.22 -5.62 4.92
CA LYS A 25 13.39 -4.79 5.30
C LYS A 25 13.08 -3.72 6.35
N ASN A 26 11.81 -3.32 6.48
CA ASN A 26 11.34 -2.38 7.49
C ASN A 26 10.72 -3.08 8.72
N GLY A 27 10.91 -4.40 8.87
CA GLY A 27 10.44 -5.18 10.02
C GLY A 27 9.00 -5.68 9.93
N TYR A 28 8.37 -5.57 8.76
CA TYR A 28 6.99 -6.01 8.54
C TYR A 28 6.96 -7.27 7.67
N ASN A 29 6.69 -8.42 8.29
CA ASN A 29 6.47 -9.66 7.55
C ASN A 29 5.03 -9.71 7.02
N THR A 30 4.84 -9.34 5.75
CA THR A 30 3.54 -9.27 5.09
C THR A 30 3.51 -10.21 3.89
N ALA A 31 2.47 -11.05 3.75
CA ALA A 31 2.33 -11.93 2.60
C ALA A 31 1.90 -11.16 1.33
N ILE A 32 2.28 -11.65 0.15
CA ILE A 32 1.86 -11.08 -1.14
C ILE A 32 0.32 -11.08 -1.27
N SER A 33 -0.35 -12.10 -0.75
CA SER A 33 -1.81 -12.18 -0.71
C SER A 33 -2.44 -11.06 0.12
N THR A 34 -1.80 -10.66 1.21
CA THR A 34 -2.22 -9.52 2.03
C THR A 34 -2.10 -8.21 1.25
N ILE A 35 -0.98 -8.00 0.55
CA ILE A 35 -0.79 -6.84 -0.34
C ILE A 35 -1.85 -6.82 -1.45
N SER A 36 -2.15 -7.99 -2.04
CA SER A 36 -3.21 -8.12 -3.05
C SER A 36 -4.60 -7.78 -2.51
N ASN A 37 -4.89 -8.16 -1.26
CA ASN A 37 -6.15 -7.81 -0.60
C ASN A 37 -6.25 -6.30 -0.35
N TRP A 38 -5.16 -5.65 0.05
CA TRP A 38 -5.10 -4.18 0.16
C TRP A 38 -5.33 -3.49 -1.17
N GLU A 39 -4.71 -3.98 -2.24
CA GLU A 39 -4.85 -3.45 -3.59
C GLU A 39 -6.21 -3.71 -4.23
N SER A 40 -6.97 -4.67 -3.69
CA SER A 40 -8.33 -5.00 -4.11
C SER A 40 -9.39 -4.50 -3.12
N GLU A 41 -9.00 -3.66 -2.16
CA GLU A 41 -9.90 -3.01 -1.17
C GLU A 41 -10.64 -3.97 -0.24
N LYS A 42 -10.24 -5.25 -0.19
CA LYS A 42 -10.84 -6.26 0.70
C LYS A 42 -10.47 -6.01 2.15
N THR A 43 -9.26 -5.53 2.39
CA THR A 43 -8.73 -5.13 3.70
C THR A 43 -7.84 -3.92 3.51
N PHE A 44 -7.44 -3.24 4.58
CA PHE A 44 -6.54 -2.10 4.50
C PHE A 44 -5.25 -2.32 5.31
N PRO A 45 -4.12 -1.75 4.88
CA PRO A 45 -2.90 -1.79 5.65
C PRO A 45 -3.06 -0.98 6.95
N PRO A 46 -2.49 -1.45 8.07
CA PRO A 46 -2.32 -0.65 9.28
C PRO A 46 -1.71 0.73 8.97
N VAL A 47 -2.10 1.76 9.72
CA VAL A 47 -1.72 3.17 9.45
C VAL A 47 -0.20 3.38 9.36
N ASN A 48 0.59 2.68 10.18
CA ASN A 48 2.05 2.72 10.13
C ASN A 48 2.63 2.15 8.82
N ILE A 49 2.08 1.03 8.35
CA ILE A 49 2.44 0.42 7.05
C ILE A 49 1.99 1.33 5.92
N PHE A 50 0.77 1.85 5.99
CA PHE A 50 0.23 2.77 4.99
C PHE A 50 1.09 4.02 4.80
N LYS A 51 1.49 4.69 5.90
CA LYS A 51 2.42 5.82 5.88
C LYS A 51 3.76 5.46 5.25
N LEU A 52 4.26 4.27 5.52
CA LEU A 52 5.52 3.78 4.95
C LEU A 52 5.40 3.55 3.44
N LEU A 53 4.30 2.95 2.98
CA LEU A 53 4.01 2.76 1.55
C LEU A 53 3.85 4.10 0.82
N CYS A 54 3.10 5.05 1.39
CA CYS A 54 2.94 6.40 0.82
C CYS A 54 4.31 7.07 0.60
N ARG A 55 5.19 7.04 1.61
CA ARG A 55 6.56 7.56 1.49
C ARG A 55 7.36 6.83 0.40
N ARG A 56 7.23 5.51 0.32
CA ARG A 56 7.94 4.71 -0.70
C ARG A 56 7.46 4.99 -2.12
N TYR A 57 6.17 5.30 -2.29
CA TYR A 57 5.55 5.62 -3.58
C TYR A 57 5.65 7.12 -3.94
N GLY A 58 6.12 7.97 -3.02
CA GLY A 58 6.22 9.42 -3.26
C GLY A 58 4.88 10.15 -3.21
N LEU A 59 3.91 9.64 -2.45
CA LEU A 59 2.54 10.17 -2.34
C LEU A 59 2.24 10.65 -0.93
N LYS A 60 1.31 11.59 -0.78
CA LYS A 60 0.69 11.89 0.52
C LYS A 60 -0.44 10.90 0.79
N MET A 61 -0.78 10.69 2.06
CA MET A 61 -1.92 9.84 2.43
C MET A 61 -3.23 10.34 1.79
N ASP A 62 -3.39 11.66 1.68
CA ASP A 62 -4.55 12.33 1.08
C ASP A 62 -4.61 12.17 -0.45
N ASP A 63 -3.59 11.60 -1.09
CA ASP A 63 -3.59 11.30 -2.52
C ASP A 63 -4.11 9.87 -2.81
N ILE A 64 -4.33 9.05 -1.77
CA ILE A 64 -4.78 7.67 -1.90
C ILE A 64 -6.23 7.54 -1.41
N PHE A 65 -7.08 6.95 -2.25
CA PHE A 65 -8.48 6.68 -1.91
C PHE A 65 -8.59 5.60 -0.84
N ILE A 66 -9.34 5.88 0.23
CA ILE A 66 -9.70 4.93 1.30
C ILE A 66 -11.24 4.91 1.35
N PRO A 67 -11.91 3.76 1.13
CA PRO A 67 -13.35 3.62 1.25
C PRO A 67 -13.82 3.96 2.68
N GLU A 68 -14.89 4.76 2.79
CA GLU A 68 -15.50 5.15 4.07
C GLU A 68 -16.09 3.97 4.87
N THR A 69 -16.26 2.79 4.26
CA THR A 69 -16.86 1.62 4.92
C THR A 69 -15.96 0.93 5.95
N LEU A 70 -14.77 1.48 6.23
CA LEU A 70 -13.76 0.91 7.13
C LEU A 70 -13.36 1.84 8.30
N THR A 71 -14.05 2.97 8.47
CA THR A 71 -14.00 3.81 9.69
C THR A 71 -14.98 3.31 10.74
#